data_AF-A0A923JAU7-F1
#
_entry.id   AF-A0A923JAU7-F1
#
_cell.length_a   1.000
_cell.length_b   1.000
_cell.length_c   1.000
_cell.angle_alpha   90.00
_cell.angle_beta   90.00
_cell.angle_gamma   90.00
#
_symmetry.space_group_name_H-M   'P 1'
#
loop_
_entity.id
_entity.type
_entity.pdbx_description
1 polymer ?
#
loop_
_entity_poly.entity_id
_entity_poly.type
_entity_poly.pdbx_seq_one_letter_code
_entity_poly.pdbx_strand_id
1 'polypeptide(L)'
;MTASVAPYLTRPDEGQALWFLGSLVAVKAAGDRTGGRLTVVEIVNPPGFAPPLHRHLVEDEAFYVLDGTVQFRCGEAVLDAGPGDFVLLPAGEPHTFVVGSEPLRTLQITTPSGFEEFAAEVGEPARERRLPEPGPIDPVALGHAAHRHGIELLGPPPAA
;
A
#
# COMPACT_ATOMS: atom_id res chain seq x y z
N MET A 1 24.12 -1.64 -16.32
CA MET A 1 24.82 -1.19 -15.10
C MET A 1 23.74 -0.78 -14.11
N THR A 2 23.67 -1.43 -12.94
CA THR A 2 22.75 -1.00 -11.87
C THR A 2 23.16 0.41 -11.44
N ALA A 3 22.21 1.34 -11.38
CA ALA A 3 22.48 2.68 -10.87
C ALA A 3 23.06 2.57 -9.45
N SER A 4 24.13 3.31 -9.17
CA SER A 4 24.70 3.39 -7.83
C SER A 4 23.69 4.09 -6.92
N VAL A 5 23.25 3.40 -5.87
CA VAL A 5 22.31 3.95 -4.88
C VAL A 5 23.14 4.55 -3.75
N ALA A 6 22.92 5.84 -3.46
CA ALA A 6 23.55 6.53 -2.34
C ALA A 6 22.74 6.33 -1.05
N PRO A 7 23.38 6.32 0.13
CA PRO A 7 22.66 6.28 1.39
C PRO A 7 21.85 7.58 1.61
N TYR A 8 20.67 7.46 2.21
CA TYR A 8 19.83 8.60 2.58
C TYR A 8 19.02 8.29 3.86
N LEU A 9 18.47 9.34 4.47
CA LEU A 9 17.54 9.29 5.59
C LEU A 9 16.22 9.95 5.16
N THR A 10 15.10 9.30 5.45
CA THR A 10 13.75 9.91 5.33
C THR A 10 13.13 9.96 6.72
N ARG A 11 13.10 11.15 7.33
CA ARG A 11 12.51 11.38 8.67
C ARG A 11 10.99 11.12 8.69
N PRO A 12 10.37 10.96 9.87
CA PRO A 12 8.92 10.71 9.97
C PRO A 12 8.04 11.72 9.21
N ASP A 13 8.42 12.98 9.23
CA ASP A 13 7.75 14.12 8.59
C ASP A 13 8.27 14.44 7.17
N GLU A 14 9.14 13.60 6.63
CA GLU A 14 9.68 13.70 5.28
C GLU A 14 9.09 12.61 4.35
N GLY A 15 9.45 12.68 3.07
CA GLY A 15 8.90 11.82 2.02
C GLY A 15 7.65 12.43 1.38
N GLN A 16 7.38 12.08 0.12
CA GLN A 16 6.16 12.52 -0.54
C GLN A 16 4.95 11.93 0.20
N ALA A 17 3.98 12.78 0.54
CA ALA A 17 2.73 12.35 1.16
C ALA A 17 1.61 12.41 0.13
N LEU A 18 0.81 11.35 0.06
CA LEU A 18 -0.29 11.18 -0.87
C LEU A 18 -1.56 10.80 -0.10
N TRP A 19 -2.70 11.31 -0.55
CA TRP A 19 -3.99 10.75 -0.22
C TRP A 19 -4.37 9.76 -1.30
N PHE A 20 -4.49 8.48 -0.92
CA PHE A 20 -4.69 7.37 -1.84
C PHE A 20 -5.78 6.45 -1.27
N LEU A 21 -6.90 6.32 -1.97
CA LEU A 21 -8.06 5.49 -1.58
C LEU A 21 -8.59 5.76 -0.15
N GLY A 22 -8.52 7.01 0.32
CA GLY A 22 -8.95 7.38 1.67
C GLY A 22 -7.89 7.13 2.76
N SER A 23 -6.70 6.65 2.38
CA SER A 23 -5.54 6.47 3.25
C SER A 23 -4.53 7.60 3.08
N LEU A 24 -3.68 7.78 4.10
CA LEU A 24 -2.47 8.58 3.99
C LEU A 24 -1.28 7.67 3.68
N VAL A 25 -0.59 7.94 2.59
CA VAL A 25 0.64 7.23 2.18
C VAL A 25 1.82 8.20 2.27
N ALA A 26 2.87 7.84 3.01
CA ALA A 26 4.12 8.59 3.08
C ALA A 26 5.27 7.76 2.49
N VAL A 27 5.82 8.20 1.35
CA VAL A 27 6.88 7.48 0.64
C VAL A 27 8.22 7.62 1.36
N LYS A 28 8.71 6.52 1.94
CA LYS A 28 9.98 6.46 2.67
C LYS A 28 11.16 6.15 1.74
N ALA A 29 10.93 5.28 0.77
CA ALA A 29 11.88 4.86 -0.26
C ALA A 29 11.13 4.62 -1.57
N ALA A 30 11.50 5.34 -2.63
CA ALA A 30 10.96 5.20 -3.98
C ALA A 30 11.94 4.45 -4.90
N GLY A 31 11.44 3.86 -5.97
CA GLY A 31 12.19 3.08 -6.96
C GLY A 31 13.37 3.84 -7.56
N ASP A 32 13.21 5.13 -7.85
CA ASP A 32 14.28 5.99 -8.35
C ASP A 32 15.48 6.09 -7.39
N ARG A 33 15.22 6.04 -6.08
CA ARG A 33 16.24 6.08 -5.01
C ARG A 33 16.71 4.70 -4.56
N THR A 34 15.97 3.63 -4.85
CA THR A 34 16.36 2.25 -4.51
C THR A 34 16.98 1.50 -5.69
N GLY A 35 17.01 2.12 -6.88
CA GLY A 35 17.46 1.50 -8.12
C GLY A 35 16.50 0.43 -8.62
N GLY A 36 15.20 0.65 -8.44
CA GLY A 36 14.13 -0.26 -8.86
C GLY A 36 13.90 -1.46 -7.93
N ARG A 37 14.61 -1.53 -6.80
CA ARG A 37 14.69 -2.76 -5.99
C ARG A 37 13.48 -2.94 -5.09
N LEU A 38 13.02 -1.87 -4.47
CA LEU A 38 11.86 -1.89 -3.60
C LEU A 38 11.25 -0.50 -3.44
N THR A 39 10.00 -0.48 -3.04
CA THR A 39 9.31 0.69 -2.52
C THR A 39 9.01 0.46 -1.04
N VAL A 40 9.22 1.48 -0.21
CA VAL A 40 8.74 1.47 1.18
C VAL A 40 7.87 2.69 1.39
N VAL A 41 6.65 2.46 1.84
CA VAL A 41 5.72 3.49 2.25
C VAL A 41 5.26 3.24 3.68
N GLU A 42 5.06 4.31 4.44
CA GLU A 42 4.29 4.25 5.69
C GLU A 42 2.85 4.62 5.35
N ILE A 43 1.89 3.75 5.68
CA ILE A 43 0.47 3.96 5.37
C ILE A 43 -0.31 4.06 6.66
N VAL A 44 -1.25 5.01 6.70
CA VAL A 44 -2.34 5.05 7.68
C VAL A 44 -3.64 4.77 6.93
N ASN A 45 -4.31 3.68 7.27
CA ASN A 45 -5.62 3.31 6.74
C ASN A 45 -6.72 3.64 7.79
N PRO A 46 -7.90 4.12 7.39
CA PRO A 46 -8.99 4.37 8.33
C PRO A 46 -9.58 3.05 8.87
N PRO A 47 -10.30 3.08 10.01
CA PRO A 47 -11.04 1.94 10.52
C PRO A 47 -11.95 1.31 9.47
N GLY A 48 -12.00 -0.02 9.42
CA GLY A 48 -12.82 -0.74 8.45
C GLY A 48 -12.39 -0.60 6.98
N PHE A 49 -11.28 0.07 6.68
CA PHE A 49 -10.73 0.11 5.33
C PHE A 49 -10.46 -1.30 4.80
N ALA A 50 -10.79 -1.51 3.52
CA ALA A 50 -10.43 -2.70 2.79
C ALA A 50 -10.16 -2.33 1.32
N PRO A 51 -9.02 -2.75 0.73
CA PRO A 51 -8.84 -2.62 -0.71
C PRO A 51 -9.74 -3.61 -1.46
N PRO A 52 -9.96 -3.42 -2.77
CA PRO A 52 -10.55 -4.47 -3.61
C PRO A 52 -9.75 -5.77 -3.50
N LEU A 53 -10.39 -6.92 -3.76
CA LEU A 53 -9.62 -8.15 -3.98
C LEU A 53 -8.74 -7.95 -5.21
N HIS A 54 -7.43 -8.16 -5.08
CA HIS A 54 -6.48 -7.91 -6.16
C HIS A 54 -5.29 -8.86 -6.09
N ARG A 55 -4.44 -8.81 -7.12
CA ARG A 55 -3.11 -9.41 -7.10
C ARG A 55 -2.12 -8.52 -7.84
N HIS A 56 -0.88 -8.53 -7.36
CA HIS A 56 0.25 -7.94 -8.05
C HIS A 56 0.85 -8.99 -9.00
N LEU A 57 1.14 -8.63 -10.25
CA LEU A 57 1.66 -9.59 -11.25
C LEU A 57 3.14 -9.87 -11.07
N VAL A 58 3.88 -8.96 -10.44
CA VAL A 58 5.35 -9.02 -10.32
C VAL A 58 5.83 -8.72 -8.91
N GLU A 59 5.15 -7.83 -8.18
CA GLU A 59 5.57 -7.41 -6.85
C GLU A 59 5.11 -8.41 -5.78
N ASP A 60 6.02 -8.82 -4.91
CA ASP A 60 5.61 -9.26 -3.57
C ASP A 60 5.21 -8.01 -2.77
N GLU A 61 4.12 -8.10 -2.01
CA GLU A 61 3.66 -7.05 -1.11
C GLU A 61 3.81 -7.52 0.34
N ALA A 62 4.53 -6.76 1.15
CA ALA A 62 4.74 -7.09 2.56
C ALA A 62 4.31 -5.95 3.47
N PHE A 63 3.83 -6.30 4.66
CA PHE A 63 3.40 -5.37 5.69
C PHE A 63 4.15 -5.62 6.99
N TYR A 64 4.63 -4.56 7.63
CA TYR A 64 5.05 -4.57 9.02
C TYR A 64 4.10 -3.66 9.82
N VAL A 65 3.38 -4.22 10.78
CA VAL A 65 2.35 -3.47 11.51
C VAL A 65 3.00 -2.65 12.62
N LEU A 66 2.73 -1.34 12.63
CA LEU A 66 3.23 -0.40 13.63
C LEU A 66 2.19 -0.10 14.72
N ASP A 67 0.92 -0.03 14.34
CA ASP A 67 -0.21 0.29 15.22
C ASP A 67 -1.53 -0.23 14.61
N GLY A 68 -2.54 -0.51 15.43
CA GLY A 68 -3.83 -1.06 14.99
C GLY A 68 -3.81 -2.57 14.72
N THR A 69 -4.91 -3.08 14.16
CA THR A 69 -5.10 -4.51 13.85
C THR A 69 -5.69 -4.70 12.47
N VAL A 70 -5.34 -5.80 11.81
CA VAL A 70 -5.78 -6.09 10.44
C VAL A 70 -5.90 -7.60 10.22
N GLN A 71 -6.91 -8.00 9.44
CA GLN A 71 -7.03 -9.38 8.94
C GLN A 71 -6.73 -9.41 7.45
N PHE A 72 -5.66 -10.11 7.07
CA PHE A 72 -5.32 -10.39 5.68
C PHE A 72 -5.99 -11.68 5.21
N ARG A 73 -6.33 -11.72 3.92
CA ARG A 73 -6.72 -12.94 3.20
C ARG A 73 -5.84 -13.05 1.98
N CYS A 74 -5.15 -14.17 1.79
CA CYS A 74 -4.25 -14.40 0.68
C CYS A 74 -4.36 -15.87 0.24
N GLY A 75 -4.87 -16.10 -0.97
CA GLY A 75 -5.26 -17.45 -1.39
C GLY A 75 -6.24 -18.08 -0.38
N GLU A 76 -5.86 -19.20 0.23
CA GLU A 76 -6.64 -19.88 1.27
C GLU A 76 -6.31 -19.43 2.70
N ALA A 77 -5.24 -18.63 2.87
CA ALA A 77 -4.79 -18.20 4.19
C ALA A 77 -5.61 -17.01 4.72
N VAL A 78 -5.90 -17.04 6.02
CA VAL A 78 -6.43 -15.93 6.80
C VAL A 78 -5.44 -15.62 7.91
N LEU A 79 -4.97 -14.38 7.99
CA LEU A 79 -3.90 -13.97 8.89
C LEU A 79 -4.36 -12.73 9.68
N ASP A 80 -4.60 -12.90 10.97
CA ASP A 80 -4.80 -11.76 11.88
C ASP A 80 -3.42 -11.24 12.32
N ALA A 81 -3.19 -9.94 12.21
CA ALA A 81 -1.93 -9.30 12.54
C ALA A 81 -2.12 -8.02 13.37
N GLY A 82 -1.17 -7.75 14.25
CA GLY A 82 -1.09 -6.57 15.10
C GLY A 82 0.34 -6.04 15.24
N PRO A 83 0.59 -5.05 16.11
CA PRO A 83 1.87 -4.35 16.16
C PRO A 83 3.07 -5.28 16.38
N GLY A 84 4.07 -5.16 15.50
CA GLY A 84 5.28 -5.99 15.51
C GLY A 84 5.24 -7.20 14.56
N ASP A 85 4.06 -7.55 14.05
CA ASP A 85 3.90 -8.65 13.11
C ASP A 85 4.32 -8.26 11.69
N PHE A 86 4.88 -9.23 10.96
CA PHE A 86 5.24 -9.14 9.56
C PHE A 86 4.35 -10.09 8.74
N VAL A 87 3.80 -9.59 7.63
CA VAL A 87 2.99 -10.36 6.69
C VAL A 87 3.58 -10.20 5.29
N LEU A 88 3.68 -11.32 4.55
CA LEU A 88 4.08 -11.33 3.14
C LEU A 88 2.93 -11.88 2.31
N LEU A 89 2.56 -11.16 1.25
CA LEU A 89 1.57 -11.49 0.25
C LEU A 89 2.33 -11.69 -1.08
N PRO A 90 2.52 -12.96 -1.53
CA PRO A 90 3.35 -13.22 -2.69
C PRO A 90 2.77 -12.70 -4.00
N ALA A 91 3.66 -12.35 -4.94
CA ALA A 91 3.29 -12.02 -6.31
C ALA A 91 2.41 -13.12 -6.94
N GLY A 92 1.37 -12.69 -7.64
CA GLY A 92 0.41 -13.57 -8.33
C GLY A 92 -0.70 -14.14 -7.46
N GLU A 93 -0.57 -14.11 -6.13
CA GLU A 93 -1.59 -14.61 -5.21
C GLU A 93 -2.68 -13.55 -4.95
N PRO A 94 -3.96 -13.87 -5.20
CA PRO A 94 -5.08 -13.00 -4.84
C PRO A 94 -5.11 -12.70 -3.35
N HIS A 95 -5.18 -11.42 -3.00
CA HIS A 95 -5.26 -10.98 -1.62
C HIS A 95 -6.10 -9.71 -1.41
N THR A 96 -6.50 -9.53 -0.15
CA THR A 96 -7.17 -8.34 0.39
C THR A 96 -6.93 -8.29 1.90
N PHE A 97 -7.31 -7.20 2.54
CA PHE A 97 -7.34 -7.13 4.00
C PHE A 97 -8.51 -6.29 4.52
N VAL A 98 -8.81 -6.41 5.81
CA VAL A 98 -9.80 -5.59 6.50
C VAL A 98 -9.15 -5.00 7.76
N VAL A 99 -9.13 -3.68 7.84
CA VAL A 99 -8.67 -2.94 9.02
C VAL A 99 -9.70 -3.09 10.15
N GLY A 100 -9.21 -3.25 11.38
CA GLY A 100 -10.04 -3.32 12.59
C GLY A 100 -10.76 -2.01 12.94
N SER A 101 -11.15 -1.88 14.20
CA SER A 101 -11.95 -0.74 14.69
C SER A 101 -11.16 0.56 14.89
N GLU A 102 -9.83 0.49 14.92
CA GLU A 102 -8.93 1.63 15.04
C GLU A 102 -8.12 1.82 13.75
N PRO A 103 -7.60 3.03 13.46
CA PRO A 103 -6.73 3.24 12.31
C PRO A 103 -5.54 2.26 12.32
N LEU A 104 -5.24 1.68 11.17
CA LEU A 104 -4.07 0.83 10.99
C LEU A 104 -2.89 1.70 10.55
N ARG A 105 -1.72 1.53 11.16
CA ARG A 105 -0.46 2.09 10.66
C ARG A 105 0.53 0.98 10.33
N THR A 106 1.02 0.95 9.10
CA THR A 106 1.95 -0.07 8.60
C THR A 106 3.13 0.54 7.86
N LEU A 107 4.24 -0.19 7.81
CA LEU A 107 5.15 -0.09 6.68
C LEU A 107 4.69 -1.09 5.62
N GLN A 108 4.33 -0.62 4.44
CA GLN A 108 4.16 -1.48 3.27
C GLN A 108 5.43 -1.45 2.43
N ILE A 109 5.87 -2.62 2.01
CA ILE A 109 7.10 -2.84 1.26
C ILE A 109 6.71 -3.64 0.01
N THR A 110 6.99 -3.10 -1.18
CA THR A 110 6.83 -3.85 -2.43
C THR A 110 8.17 -4.11 -3.09
N THR A 111 8.34 -5.30 -3.65
CA THR A 111 9.55 -5.69 -4.40
C THR A 111 9.19 -6.49 -5.64
N PRO A 112 9.62 -6.09 -6.86
CA PRO A 112 10.35 -4.85 -7.20
C PRO A 112 9.57 -3.57 -6.85
N SER A 113 10.18 -2.38 -7.02
CA SER A 113 9.48 -1.11 -6.78
C SER A 113 8.39 -0.84 -7.82
N GLY A 114 7.40 0.00 -7.47
CA GLY A 114 6.36 0.47 -8.40
C GLY A 114 5.13 1.04 -7.70
N PHE A 115 4.81 0.57 -6.50
CA PHE A 115 3.63 0.99 -5.75
C PHE A 115 3.48 2.52 -5.58
N GLU A 116 4.56 3.26 -5.35
CA GLU A 116 4.51 4.72 -5.19
C GLU A 116 4.07 5.44 -6.46
N GLU A 117 4.38 4.88 -7.64
CA GLU A 117 3.95 5.42 -8.92
C GLU A 117 2.44 5.18 -9.11
N PHE A 118 1.96 3.98 -8.76
CA PHE A 118 0.53 3.66 -8.73
C PHE A 118 -0.23 4.58 -7.76
N ALA A 119 0.27 4.74 -6.53
CA ALA A 119 -0.33 5.61 -5.53
C ALA A 119 -0.35 7.07 -5.98
N ALA A 120 0.69 7.55 -6.68
CA ALA A 120 0.74 8.91 -7.21
C ALA A 120 -0.20 9.14 -8.40
N GLU A 121 -0.46 8.11 -9.21
CA GLU A 121 -1.38 8.18 -10.34
C GLU A 121 -2.86 8.19 -9.91
N VAL A 122 -3.20 7.35 -8.93
CA VAL A 122 -4.57 7.23 -8.41
C VAL A 122 -4.89 8.29 -7.36
N GLY A 123 -3.91 8.61 -6.53
CA GLY A 123 -4.05 9.53 -5.43
C GLY A 123 -3.81 10.99 -5.83
N GLU A 124 -3.73 11.84 -4.81
CA GLU A 124 -3.32 13.23 -4.95
C GLU A 124 -2.32 13.60 -3.85
N PRO A 125 -1.50 14.66 -4.04
CA PRO A 125 -0.63 15.17 -2.98
C PRO A 125 -1.43 15.51 -1.71
N ALA A 126 -1.04 14.91 -0.59
CA ALA A 126 -1.66 15.19 0.69
C ALA A 126 -1.29 16.62 1.12
N ARG A 127 -2.31 17.42 1.45
CA ARG A 127 -2.11 18.80 1.95
C ARG A 127 -1.59 18.82 3.39
N GLU A 128 -1.75 17.70 4.08
CA GLU A 128 -1.41 17.49 5.47
C GLU A 128 -1.20 16.00 5.74
N ARG A 129 -0.36 15.67 6.72
CA ARG A 129 -0.04 14.27 7.09
C ARG A 129 -1.09 13.71 8.05
N ARG A 130 -2.35 13.69 7.62
CA ARG A 130 -3.44 12.97 8.29
C ARG A 130 -4.35 12.30 7.25
N LEU A 131 -5.21 11.40 7.72
CA LEU A 131 -6.25 10.80 6.90
C LEU A 131 -7.08 11.90 6.20
N PRO A 132 -7.40 11.74 4.92
CA PRO A 132 -8.31 12.65 4.22
C PRO A 132 -9.74 12.47 4.73
N GLU A 133 -10.59 13.45 4.43
CA GLU A 133 -12.04 13.24 4.51
C GLU A 133 -12.46 12.14 3.51
N PRO A 134 -13.45 11.30 3.84
CA PRO A 134 -13.96 10.30 2.91
C PRO A 134 -14.42 10.91 1.59
N GLY A 135 -13.95 10.35 0.48
CA GLY A 135 -14.27 10.80 -0.86
C GLY A 135 -14.68 9.65 -1.77
N PRO A 136 -15.36 9.95 -2.91
CA PRO A 136 -15.72 8.93 -3.87
C PRO A 136 -14.45 8.34 -4.52
N ILE A 137 -14.46 7.03 -4.75
CA ILE A 137 -13.46 6.32 -5.54
C ILE A 137 -14.12 5.97 -6.87
N ASP A 138 -13.51 6.36 -8.00
CA ASP A 138 -13.93 5.91 -9.32
C ASP A 138 -13.35 4.51 -9.61
N PRO A 139 -14.17 3.45 -9.59
CA PRO A 139 -13.67 2.09 -9.77
C PRO A 139 -13.15 1.83 -11.19
N VAL A 140 -13.65 2.56 -12.21
CA VAL A 140 -13.20 2.40 -13.60
C VAL A 140 -11.83 3.02 -13.77
N ALA A 141 -11.64 4.25 -13.26
CA ALA A 141 -10.33 4.90 -13.27
C ALA A 141 -9.30 4.09 -12.47
N LEU A 142 -9.69 3.59 -11.29
CA LEU A 142 -8.86 2.73 -10.46
C LEU A 142 -8.43 1.46 -11.21
N GLY A 143 -9.37 0.77 -11.86
CA GLY A 143 -9.06 -0.45 -12.62
C GLY A 143 -8.11 -0.20 -13.77
N HIS A 144 -8.26 0.91 -14.50
CA HIS A 144 -7.33 1.28 -15.57
C HIS A 144 -5.92 1.61 -15.05
N ALA A 145 -5.82 2.33 -13.93
CA ALA A 145 -4.54 2.63 -13.30
C ALA A 145 -3.87 1.35 -12.77
N ALA A 146 -4.61 0.53 -12.02
CA ALA A 146 -4.12 -0.74 -11.49
C ALA A 146 -3.51 -1.61 -12.59
N HIS A 147 -4.22 -1.76 -13.72
CA HIS A 147 -3.74 -2.55 -14.85
C HIS A 147 -2.41 -2.02 -15.44
N ARG A 148 -2.24 -0.69 -15.55
CA ARG A 148 -0.97 -0.08 -16.03
C ARG A 148 0.21 -0.39 -15.10
N HIS A 149 -0.06 -0.52 -13.81
CA HIS A 149 0.93 -0.79 -12.77
C HIS A 149 1.07 -2.29 -12.45
N GLY A 150 0.53 -3.17 -13.29
CA GLY A 150 0.66 -4.62 -13.10
C GLY A 150 -0.15 -5.16 -11.92
N ILE A 151 -1.25 -4.49 -11.56
CA ILE A 151 -2.20 -4.92 -10.53
C ILE A 151 -3.51 -5.30 -11.22
N GLU A 152 -4.02 -6.49 -10.90
CA GLU A 152 -5.32 -6.94 -11.39
C GLU A 152 -6.36 -6.87 -10.26
N LEU A 153 -7.44 -6.12 -10.48
CA LEU A 153 -8.59 -6.11 -9.58
C LEU A 153 -9.50 -7.30 -9.93
N LEU A 154 -9.75 -8.16 -8.95
CA LEU A 154 -10.46 -9.43 -9.09
C LEU A 154 -11.86 -9.41 -8.49
N GLY A 155 -12.17 -8.40 -7.67
CA GLY A 155 -13.47 -8.25 -7.05
C GLY A 155 -13.60 -6.96 -6.24
N PRO A 156 -14.79 -6.66 -5.72
CA PRO A 156 -14.99 -5.51 -4.85
C PRO A 156 -14.24 -5.69 -3.52
N PRO A 157 -14.07 -4.61 -2.72
CA PRO A 157 -13.66 -4.75 -1.34
C PRO A 157 -14.56 -5.72 -0.57
N PRO A 158 -14.03 -6.51 0.37
CA PRO A 158 -14.85 -7.33 1.24
C PRO A 158 -15.83 -6.45 2.04
N ALA A 159 -17.03 -6.98 2.29
CA ALA A 159 -17.94 -6.34 3.23
C ALA A 159 -17.31 -6.36 4.64
N ALA A 160 -17.39 -5.22 5.33
CA ALA A 160 -17.07 -5.11 6.75
C ALA A 160 -18.03 -5.95 7.61
#